data_AF-A0A2W6X6T3-F1
#
_entry.id   AF-A0A2W6X6T3-F1
#
_cell.length_a   1.000
_cell.length_b   1.000
_cell.length_c   1.000
_cell.angle_alpha   90.00
_cell.angle_beta   90.00
_cell.angle_gamma   90.00
#
_symmetry.space_group_name_H-M   'P 1'
#
loop_
_entity.id
_entity.type
_entity.pdbx_description
1 polymer ?
#
loop_
_entity_poly.entity_id
_entity_poly.type
_entity_poly.pdbx_seq_one_letter_code
_entity_poly.pdbx_strand_id
1 'polypeptide(L)'
;MSDQTITSLIEKLEGAAFIPVEGQSFSSEQDWVNRATRALTRHPQYRNTEHGETKGWRGPHFTALCFDQAGNRMRNGGDFMRATEQGTYPVWWIWPDQIEPLLRAQSEARV
;
A
#
# COMPACT_ATOMS: atom_id res chain seq x y z
N MET A 1 -15.75 6.73 6.00
CA MET A 1 -15.82 5.41 5.33
C MET A 1 -15.70 4.34 6.39
N SER A 2 -16.60 3.35 6.38
CA SER A 2 -16.54 2.20 7.29
C SER A 2 -15.37 1.29 6.94
N ASP A 3 -14.73 0.70 7.95
CA ASP A 3 -13.55 -0.19 7.85
C ASP A 3 -13.78 -1.34 6.86
N GLN A 4 -15.00 -1.91 6.84
CA GLN A 4 -15.40 -2.99 5.92
C GLN A 4 -15.36 -2.59 4.43
N THR A 5 -15.58 -1.31 4.12
CA THR A 5 -15.52 -0.81 2.75
C THR A 5 -14.08 -0.77 2.26
N ILE A 6 -13.15 -0.35 3.11
CA ILE A 6 -11.72 -0.28 2.78
C ILE A 6 -11.18 -1.69 2.54
N THR A 7 -11.48 -2.65 3.41
CA THR A 7 -11.04 -4.05 3.23
C THR A 7 -11.51 -4.63 1.90
N SER A 8 -12.79 -4.49 1.55
CA SER A 8 -13.32 -4.99 0.28
C SER A 8 -12.71 -4.30 -0.95
N LEU A 9 -12.36 -3.02 -0.84
CA LEU A 9 -11.68 -2.30 -1.93
C LEU A 9 -10.21 -2.73 -2.09
N ILE A 10 -9.53 -3.05 -0.98
CA ILE A 10 -8.17 -3.61 -1.02
C ILE A 10 -8.17 -4.97 -1.69
N GLU A 11 -9.12 -5.85 -1.36
CA GLU A 11 -9.26 -7.17 -2.02
C GLU A 11 -9.47 -7.05 -3.53
N LYS A 12 -10.18 -6.00 -3.99
CA LYS A 12 -10.36 -5.72 -5.43
C LYS A 12 -9.07 -5.23 -6.12
N LEU A 13 -8.10 -4.73 -5.37
CA LEU A 13 -6.80 -4.34 -5.89
C LEU A 13 -5.83 -5.51 -5.94
N GLU A 14 -6.00 -6.54 -5.11
CA GLU A 14 -5.16 -7.74 -5.11
C GLU A 14 -5.37 -8.52 -6.43
N GLY A 15 -4.31 -8.62 -7.24
CA GLY A 15 -4.35 -9.27 -8.57
C GLY A 15 -4.79 -8.39 -9.74
N ALA A 16 -5.12 -7.11 -9.52
CA ALA A 16 -5.37 -6.16 -10.60
C ALA A 16 -4.04 -5.58 -11.15
N ALA A 17 -4.00 -5.28 -12.46
CA ALA A 17 -2.87 -4.54 -13.03
C ALA A 17 -2.77 -3.16 -12.38
N PHE A 18 -1.75 -2.95 -11.57
CA PHE A 18 -1.58 -1.73 -10.78
C PHE A 18 -1.24 -0.54 -11.69
N ILE A 19 -2.00 0.55 -11.55
CA ILE A 19 -1.69 1.82 -12.23
C ILE A 19 -0.80 2.63 -11.29
N PRO A 20 0.46 2.92 -11.65
CA PRO A 20 1.36 3.64 -10.78
C PRO A 20 0.92 5.08 -10.56
N VAL A 21 0.80 5.46 -9.29
CA VAL A 21 0.75 6.88 -8.91
C VAL A 21 2.16 7.44 -9.00
N GLU A 22 2.33 8.55 -9.70
CA GLU A 22 3.64 9.17 -9.92
C GLU A 22 4.36 9.45 -8.59
N GLY A 23 5.63 9.02 -8.51
CA GLY A 23 6.45 9.18 -7.30
C GLY A 23 6.09 8.25 -6.12
N GLN A 24 5.11 7.36 -6.27
CA GLN A 24 4.70 6.40 -5.23
C GLN A 24 5.20 4.98 -5.52
N SER A 25 6.51 4.84 -5.68
CA SER A 25 7.17 3.56 -5.81
C SER A 25 8.53 3.54 -5.11
N PHE A 26 9.02 2.33 -4.86
CA PHE A 26 10.39 2.00 -4.53
C PHE A 26 10.94 1.14 -5.66
N SER A 27 12.10 1.51 -6.21
CA SER A 27 12.71 0.79 -7.32
C SER A 27 13.60 -0.38 -6.88
N SER A 28 13.99 -0.40 -5.60
CA SER A 28 14.80 -1.46 -4.99
C SER A 28 14.64 -1.46 -3.48
N GLU A 29 15.18 -2.49 -2.83
CA GLU A 29 15.24 -2.57 -1.37
C GLU A 29 16.04 -1.42 -0.76
N GLN A 30 17.18 -1.06 -1.35
CA GLN A 30 17.99 0.05 -0.85
C GLN A 30 17.22 1.38 -0.92
N ASP A 31 16.46 1.56 -1.99
CA ASP A 31 15.60 2.72 -2.18
C ASP A 31 14.46 2.77 -1.16
N TRP A 32 13.89 1.61 -0.83
CA TRP A 32 12.96 1.45 0.29
C TRP A 32 13.63 1.80 1.63
N VAL A 33 14.76 1.19 1.99
CA VAL A 33 15.49 1.47 3.24
C VAL A 33 15.74 2.98 3.41
N ASN A 34 16.12 3.66 2.32
CA ASN A 34 16.46 5.08 2.35
C ASN A 34 15.23 6.01 2.49
N ARG A 35 14.04 5.60 2.01
CA ARG A 35 12.90 6.52 1.84
C ARG A 35 11.60 6.05 2.50
N ALA A 36 11.48 4.81 2.93
CA ALA A 36 10.22 4.21 3.40
C ALA A 36 9.60 5.03 4.52
N THR A 37 10.35 5.34 5.57
CA THR A 37 9.83 6.10 6.73
C THR A 37 9.23 7.43 6.29
N ARG A 38 9.93 8.21 5.45
CA ARG A 38 9.40 9.51 4.98
C ARG A 38 8.24 9.35 4.00
N ALA A 39 8.24 8.32 3.16
CA ALA A 39 7.21 8.12 2.15
C ALA A 39 5.90 7.60 2.76
N LEU A 40 6.00 6.66 3.70
CA LEU A 40 4.89 5.90 4.27
C LEU A 40 4.34 6.48 5.58
N THR A 41 4.88 7.61 6.06
CA THR A 41 4.37 8.30 7.27
C THR A 41 4.04 9.78 7.05
N ARG A 42 4.29 10.34 5.86
CA ARG A 42 4.06 11.78 5.58
C ARG A 42 2.60 12.21 5.51
N HIS A 43 1.65 11.29 5.42
CA HIS A 43 0.25 11.65 5.22
C HIS A 43 -0.33 12.33 6.47
N PRO A 44 -1.09 13.44 6.34
CA PRO A 44 -1.66 14.13 7.50
C PRO A 44 -2.57 13.25 8.37
N GLN A 45 -3.22 12.25 7.75
CA GLN A 45 -4.09 11.29 8.44
C GLN A 45 -3.35 10.01 8.86
N TYR A 46 -2.02 9.93 8.70
CA TYR A 46 -1.25 8.74 9.06
C TYR A 46 -1.50 8.37 10.53
N ARG A 47 -1.98 7.14 10.74
CA ARG A 47 -2.28 6.61 12.08
C ARG A 47 -2.06 5.10 12.09
N ASN A 48 -0.93 4.68 12.63
CA ASN A 48 -0.66 3.26 12.86
C ASN A 48 -1.21 2.83 14.23
N THR A 49 -2.29 2.06 14.22
CA THR A 49 -2.95 1.51 15.42
C THR A 49 -2.57 0.06 15.72
N GLU A 50 -1.74 -0.59 14.89
CA GLU A 50 -1.38 -2.01 15.03
C GLU A 50 -0.39 -2.30 16.18
N HIS A 51 0.41 -1.31 16.62
CA HIS A 51 1.50 -1.51 17.58
C HIS A 51 1.33 -0.74 18.90
N GLY A 52 0.24 -0.96 19.64
CA GLY A 52 0.03 -0.36 20.97
C GLY A 52 0.04 -1.39 22.11
N GLU A 53 0.52 -1.00 23.31
CA GLU A 53 0.64 -1.84 24.52
C GLU A 53 -0.70 -2.42 25.04
N THR A 54 -1.80 -1.77 24.68
CA THR A 54 -3.17 -2.10 25.10
C THR A 54 -3.89 -2.86 23.98
N LYS A 55 -4.37 -4.08 24.27
CA LYS A 55 -5.20 -4.91 23.38
C LYS A 55 -6.57 -4.26 23.18
N GLY A 56 -6.94 -3.88 21.95
CA GLY A 56 -8.27 -3.35 21.61
C GLY A 56 -8.27 -2.41 20.39
N TRP A 57 -9.45 -2.18 19.80
CA TRP A 57 -9.64 -1.28 18.65
C TRP A 57 -9.35 0.18 19.04
N ARG A 58 -8.41 0.84 18.34
CA ARG A 58 -7.95 2.21 18.65
C ARG A 58 -8.39 3.27 17.65
N GLY A 59 -9.47 3.02 16.90
CA GLY A 59 -9.91 3.88 15.81
C GLY A 59 -9.31 3.48 14.45
N PRO A 60 -9.49 4.33 13.42
CA PRO A 60 -9.18 3.98 12.04
C PRO A 60 -7.68 3.77 11.84
N HIS A 61 -7.31 2.60 11.30
CA HIS A 61 -5.96 2.31 10.86
C HIS A 61 -5.75 2.98 9.50
N PHE A 62 -4.80 3.91 9.41
CA PHE A 62 -4.53 4.65 8.17
C PHE A 62 -3.03 4.63 7.90
N THR A 63 -2.59 3.62 7.17
CA THR A 63 -1.21 3.39 6.77
C THR A 63 -1.15 3.16 5.26
N ALA A 64 -0.01 3.46 4.67
CA ALA A 64 0.21 3.18 3.26
C ALA A 64 0.22 1.67 3.01
N LEU A 65 -0.41 1.25 1.92
CA LEU A 65 -0.46 -0.12 1.45
C LEU A 65 0.56 -0.29 0.34
N CYS A 66 1.36 -1.36 0.41
CA CYS A 66 2.40 -1.63 -0.57
C CYS A 66 2.06 -2.88 -1.41
N PHE A 67 2.44 -2.88 -2.68
CA PHE A 67 2.17 -3.96 -3.64
C PHE A 67 3.37 -4.17 -4.56
N ASP A 68 3.74 -5.42 -4.80
CA ASP A 68 4.78 -5.77 -5.78
C ASP A 68 4.23 -5.84 -7.22
N GLN A 69 5.10 -6.03 -8.21
CA GLN A 69 4.70 -6.19 -9.62
C GLN A 69 3.76 -7.36 -9.90
N ALA A 70 3.77 -8.37 -9.05
CA ALA A 70 2.87 -9.52 -9.17
C ALA A 70 1.49 -9.24 -8.54
N GLY A 71 1.27 -8.05 -7.96
CA GLY A 71 0.03 -7.67 -7.31
C GLY A 71 -0.11 -8.21 -5.89
N ASN A 72 0.97 -8.75 -5.30
CA ASN A 72 0.98 -9.23 -3.93
C ASN A 72 1.08 -8.05 -2.95
N ARG A 73 0.24 -8.06 -1.93
CA ARG A 73 0.32 -7.08 -0.84
C ARG A 73 1.57 -7.33 0.02
N MET A 74 2.31 -6.26 0.28
CA MET A 74 3.54 -6.25 1.08
C MET A 74 3.29 -5.49 2.38
N ARG A 75 3.56 -6.13 3.52
CA ARG A 75 3.19 -5.63 4.85
C ARG A 75 4.38 -5.16 5.66
N ASN A 76 5.57 -5.73 5.44
CA ASN A 76 6.75 -5.41 6.23
C ASN A 76 8.05 -5.54 5.42
N GLY A 77 9.18 -5.16 6.02
CA GLY A 77 10.50 -5.26 5.37
C GLY A 77 10.89 -6.66 4.88
N GLY A 78 10.39 -7.73 5.50
CA GLY A 78 10.61 -9.10 5.03
C GLY A 78 9.95 -9.37 3.67
N ASP A 79 8.77 -8.79 3.43
CA ASP A 79 8.15 -8.85 2.11
C ASP A 79 9.00 -8.08 1.06
N PHE A 80 9.56 -6.91 1.43
CA PHE A 80 10.43 -6.13 0.53
C PHE A 80 11.72 -6.86 0.16
N MET A 81 12.30 -7.61 1.10
CA MET A 81 13.41 -8.54 0.81
C MET A 81 12.98 -9.65 -0.16
N ARG A 82 11.81 -10.25 0.07
CA ARG A 82 11.25 -11.26 -0.85
C ARG A 82 11.09 -10.71 -2.27
N ALA A 83 10.66 -9.45 -2.43
CA ALA A 83 10.59 -8.84 -3.76
C ALA A 83 11.96 -8.68 -4.42
N THR A 84 13.04 -8.47 -3.64
CA THR A 84 14.41 -8.44 -4.17
C THR A 84 14.78 -9.80 -4.71
N GLU A 85 14.56 -10.85 -3.92
CA GLU A 85 14.89 -12.23 -4.27
C GLU A 85 14.09 -12.75 -5.46
N GLN A 86 12.81 -12.35 -5.56
CA GLN A 86 11.90 -12.77 -6.63
C GLN A 86 11.94 -11.84 -7.85
N GLY A 87 12.66 -10.72 -7.78
CA GLY A 87 12.73 -9.74 -8.86
C GLY A 87 11.40 -9.04 -9.16
N THR A 88 10.54 -8.83 -8.16
CA THR A 88 9.18 -8.25 -8.34
C THR A 88 9.13 -6.74 -8.08
N TYR A 89 10.27 -6.06 -8.10
CA TYR A 89 10.34 -4.59 -8.10
C TYR A 89 9.94 -4.00 -9.47
N PRO A 90 9.49 -2.72 -9.52
CA PRO A 90 9.25 -1.81 -8.41
C PRO A 90 8.10 -2.23 -7.49
N VAL A 91 8.24 -1.89 -6.21
CA VAL A 91 7.16 -1.98 -5.24
C VAL A 91 6.43 -0.64 -5.21
N TRP A 92 5.12 -0.67 -5.44
CA TRP A 92 4.30 0.52 -5.37
C TRP A 92 3.63 0.66 -4.03
N TRP A 93 3.22 1.88 -3.71
CA TRP A 93 2.44 2.13 -2.52
C TRP A 93 1.34 3.16 -2.76
N ILE A 94 0.27 3.04 -1.98
CA ILE A 94 -0.90 3.93 -2.02
C ILE A 94 -1.42 4.19 -0.62
N TRP A 95 -2.04 5.34 -0.43
CA TRP A 95 -2.82 5.65 0.75
C TRP A 95 -4.26 5.14 0.62
N PRO A 96 -4.95 4.80 1.73
CA PRO A 96 -6.31 4.27 1.69
C PRO A 96 -7.33 5.16 0.95
N ASP A 97 -7.18 6.49 1.00
CA ASP A 97 -8.03 7.46 0.30
C ASP A 97 -7.80 7.49 -1.22
N GLN A 98 -6.66 6.98 -1.70
CA GLN A 98 -6.35 6.88 -3.12
C GLN A 98 -7.01 5.65 -3.78
N ILE A 99 -7.48 4.68 -2.99
CA ILE A 99 -8.03 3.41 -3.50
C ILE A 99 -9.28 3.64 -4.38
N GLU A 100 -10.25 4.40 -3.89
CA GLU A 100 -11.49 4.64 -4.64
C GLU A 100 -11.24 5.39 -5.98
N PRO A 101 -10.46 6.49 -6.01
CA PRO A 101 -10.05 7.12 -7.26
C PRO A 101 -9.35 6.16 -8.24
N LEU A 102 -8.46 5.30 -7.75
CA LEU A 102 -7.72 4.34 -8.59
C LEU A 102 -8.64 3.28 -9.20
N LEU A 103 -9.56 2.72 -8.41
CA LEU A 103 -10.53 1.74 -8.89
C LEU A 103 -11.48 2.35 -9.93
N ARG A 104 -11.88 3.61 -9.73
CA ARG A 104 -12.68 4.33 -10.72
C ARG A 104 -11.90 4.53 -12.03
N ALA A 105 -10.66 5.02 -11.96
CA ALA A 105 -9.81 5.21 -13.14
C ALA A 105 -9.54 3.90 -13.90
N GLN A 106 -9.34 2.78 -13.20
CA GLN A 106 -9.20 1.46 -13.83
C GLN A 106 -10.48 1.01 -14.56
N SER A 107 -11.65 1.29 -13.98
CA SER A 107 -12.93 0.93 -14.62
C SER A 107 -13.16 1.72 -15.91
N GLU A 108 -12.75 2.99 -15.94
CA GLU A 108 -12.87 3.86 -17.12
C GLU A 108 -11.86 3.51 -18.22
N ALA A 109 -10.64 3.08 -17.85
CA ALA A 109 -9.61 2.66 -18.80
C ALA A 109 -9.87 1.28 -19.46
N ARG A 110 -10.84 0.50 -18.95
CA ARG A 110 -11.23 -0.80 -19.50
C ARG A 110 -12.40 -0.74 -20.49
N VAL A 111 -12.93 0.46 -20.78
CA VAL A 111 -13.99 0.74 -21.78
C VAL A 111 -13.36 1.23 -23.07
#